data_AF-A0A7S1F2T8-F1
#
_entry.id   AF-A0A7S1F2T8-F1
#
_cell.length_a   1.000
_cell.length_b   1.000
_cell.length_c   1.000
_cell.angle_alpha   90.00
_cell.angle_beta   90.00
_cell.angle_gamma   90.00
#
_symmetry.space_group_name_H-M   'P 1'
#
loop_
_entity.id
_entity.type
_entity.pdbx_description
1 polymer ?
#
loop_
_entity_poly.entity_id
_entity_poly.type
_entity_poly.pdbx_seq_one_letter_code
_entity_poly.pdbx_strand_id
1 'polypeptide(L)'
;MTSGSAAAWKPTPETESWKSWVPAKTPGAEEAEDMAAETVDATRKAEALAVEAIRFAKEGNLAKARELHAQSDELARSAQATAAKTADAASVARQATALASSELQACAPTVK
;
A
#
# COMPACT_ATOMS: atom_id res chain seq x y z
N MET A 1 14.23 11.70 35.85
CA MET A 1 13.43 10.72 35.10
C MET A 1 12.20 11.45 34.54
N THR A 2 12.31 12.04 33.36
CA THR A 2 11.17 12.72 32.71
C THR A 2 10.41 11.70 31.89
N SER A 3 9.25 11.27 32.41
CA SER A 3 8.30 10.43 31.69
C SER A 3 7.70 11.29 30.57
N GLY A 4 8.19 11.10 29.34
CA GLY A 4 7.63 11.73 28.15
C GLY A 4 6.28 11.12 27.84
N SER A 5 5.22 11.89 28.10
CA SER A 5 3.83 11.53 27.82
C SER A 5 3.68 11.16 26.34
N ALA A 6 3.40 9.89 26.04
CA ALA A 6 3.02 9.45 24.70
C ALA A 6 1.68 10.12 24.37
N ALA A 7 1.72 11.15 23.52
CA ALA A 7 0.51 11.76 23.00
C ALA A 7 -0.29 10.67 22.26
N ALA A 8 -1.44 10.30 22.82
CA ALA A 8 -2.37 9.37 22.18
C ALA A 8 -2.76 9.95 20.82
N TRP A 9 -2.27 9.33 19.75
CA TRP A 9 -2.59 9.73 18.39
C TRP A 9 -4.10 9.59 18.18
N LYS A 10 -4.78 10.70 17.90
CA LYS A 10 -6.18 10.70 17.50
C LYS A 10 -6.23 10.78 15.98
N PRO A 11 -6.84 9.81 15.29
CA PRO A 11 -7.03 9.91 13.85
C PRO A 11 -7.89 11.15 13.55
N THR A 12 -7.37 12.04 12.71
CA THR A 12 -8.14 13.14 12.12
C THR A 12 -9.02 12.59 10.99
N PRO A 13 -10.10 13.27 10.60
CA PRO A 13 -10.92 12.87 9.45
C PRO A 13 -10.12 12.70 8.15
N GLU A 14 -9.00 13.42 7.97
CA GLU A 14 -8.07 13.19 6.85
C GLU A 14 -7.38 11.83 6.92
N THR A 15 -7.03 11.35 8.12
CA THR A 15 -6.42 10.01 8.32
C THR A 15 -7.44 8.86 8.26
N GLU A 16 -8.75 9.15 8.28
CA GLU A 16 -9.81 8.15 8.08
C GLU A 16 -10.42 8.17 6.67
N SER A 17 -9.96 9.08 5.81
CA SER A 17 -10.49 9.28 4.44
C SER A 17 -10.46 8.00 3.59
N TRP A 18 -9.51 7.09 3.86
CA TRP A 18 -9.41 5.79 3.19
C TRP A 18 -10.63 4.89 3.41
N LYS A 19 -11.41 5.06 4.49
CA LYS A 19 -12.63 4.28 4.76
C LYS A 19 -13.79 4.66 3.85
N SER A 20 -13.78 5.87 3.30
CA SER A 20 -14.79 6.39 2.37
C SER A 20 -14.26 6.41 0.92
N TRP A 21 -13.12 5.76 0.69
CA TRP A 21 -12.47 5.76 -0.59
C TRP A 21 -13.25 4.89 -1.59
N VAL A 22 -13.39 5.42 -2.79
CA VAL A 22 -14.10 4.78 -3.90
C VAL A 22 -13.10 4.58 -5.04
N PRO A 23 -13.05 3.39 -5.67
CA PRO A 23 -12.15 3.12 -6.78
C PRO A 23 -12.24 4.17 -7.88
N ALA A 24 -11.10 4.67 -8.33
CA ALA A 24 -11.04 5.60 -9.43
C ALA A 24 -11.24 4.85 -10.75
N LYS A 25 -12.37 5.07 -11.41
CA LYS A 25 -12.75 4.44 -12.70
C LYS A 25 -11.98 4.98 -13.91
N THR A 26 -10.78 5.50 -13.70
CA THR A 26 -9.92 6.02 -14.76
C THR A 26 -8.80 5.02 -15.05
N PRO A 27 -8.51 4.72 -16.34
CA PRO A 27 -7.41 3.83 -16.71
C PRO A 27 -6.09 4.27 -16.06
N GLY A 28 -5.38 3.33 -15.43
CA GLY A 28 -4.15 3.57 -14.67
C GLY A 28 -4.35 3.82 -13.17
N ALA A 29 -5.49 4.36 -12.75
CA ALA A 29 -5.83 4.44 -11.31
C ALA A 29 -6.39 3.10 -10.82
N GLU A 30 -7.31 2.50 -11.57
CA GLU A 30 -7.82 1.14 -11.30
C GLU A 30 -6.69 0.09 -11.26
N GLU A 31 -5.74 0.17 -12.20
CA GLU A 31 -4.57 -0.72 -12.24
C GLU A 31 -3.65 -0.51 -11.03
N ALA A 32 -3.45 0.74 -10.59
CA ALA A 32 -2.68 1.03 -9.38
C ALA A 32 -3.40 0.54 -8.11
N GLU A 33 -4.72 0.59 -8.09
CA GLU A 33 -5.55 0.13 -6.97
C GLU A 33 -5.51 -1.39 -6.83
N ASP A 34 -5.63 -2.12 -7.94
CA ASP A 34 -5.52 -3.58 -7.98
C ASP A 34 -4.12 -4.02 -7.53
N MET A 35 -3.06 -3.40 -8.07
CA MET A 35 -1.68 -3.70 -7.67
C MET A 35 -1.43 -3.38 -6.18
N ALA A 36 -2.02 -2.31 -5.65
CA ALA A 36 -1.94 -1.99 -4.23
C ALA A 36 -2.65 -3.05 -3.38
N ALA A 37 -3.83 -3.51 -3.79
CA ALA A 37 -4.57 -4.56 -3.09
C ALA A 37 -3.79 -5.88 -3.07
N GLU A 38 -3.21 -6.28 -4.21
CA GLU A 38 -2.34 -7.45 -4.32
C GLU A 38 -1.10 -7.34 -3.43
N THR A 39 -0.49 -6.15 -3.37
CA THR A 39 0.66 -5.88 -2.51
C THR A 39 0.30 -6.07 -1.04
N VAL A 40 -0.83 -5.52 -0.58
CA VAL A 40 -1.29 -5.66 0.80
C VAL A 40 -1.57 -7.11 1.16
N ASP A 41 -2.21 -7.87 0.27
CA ASP A 41 -2.47 -9.29 0.50
C ASP A 41 -1.17 -10.11 0.57
N ALA A 42 -0.22 -9.84 -0.33
CA ALA A 42 1.11 -10.47 -0.32
C ALA A 42 1.89 -10.15 0.97
N THR A 43 1.88 -8.90 1.44
CA THR A 43 2.52 -8.51 2.71
C THR A 43 1.88 -9.22 3.90
N ARG A 44 0.54 -9.30 3.97
CA ARG A 44 -0.15 -10.04 5.05
C ARG A 44 0.21 -11.52 5.06
N LYS A 45 0.32 -12.14 3.89
CA LYS A 45 0.74 -13.54 3.76
C LYS A 45 2.20 -13.72 4.21
N ALA A 46 3.10 -12.82 3.84
CA ALA A 46 4.49 -12.84 4.31
C ALA A 46 4.57 -12.74 5.84
N GLU A 47 3.83 -11.80 6.45
CA GLU A 47 3.77 -11.66 7.91
C GLU A 47 3.29 -12.95 8.60
N ALA A 48 2.23 -13.57 8.07
CA ALA A 48 1.72 -14.83 8.61
C ALA A 48 2.78 -15.94 8.56
N LEU A 49 3.50 -16.07 7.44
CA LEU A 49 4.59 -17.06 7.29
C LEU A 49 5.77 -16.76 8.22
N ALA A 50 6.12 -15.50 8.43
CA ALA A 50 7.17 -15.11 9.37
C ALA A 50 6.79 -15.48 10.82
N VAL A 51 5.54 -15.24 11.22
CA VAL A 51 5.02 -15.65 12.53
C VAL A 51 5.07 -17.17 12.70
N GLU A 52 4.66 -17.93 11.68
CA GLU A 52 4.77 -19.39 11.69
C GLU A 52 6.23 -19.86 11.74
N ALA A 53 7.13 -19.24 11.00
CA ALA A 53 8.55 -19.53 11.03
C ALA A 53 9.13 -19.37 12.44
N ILE A 54 8.78 -18.28 13.13
CA ILE A 54 9.18 -18.04 14.53
C ILE A 54 8.62 -19.13 15.45
N ARG A 55 7.36 -19.55 15.25
CA ARG A 55 6.76 -20.63 16.03
C ARG A 55 7.52 -21.95 15.85
N PHE A 56 7.77 -22.37 14.61
CA PHE A 56 8.53 -23.59 14.34
C PHE A 56 9.97 -23.51 14.85
N ALA A 57 10.60 -22.33 14.82
CA ALA A 57 11.94 -22.14 15.39
C ALA A 57 11.94 -22.35 16.91
N LYS A 58 10.92 -21.85 17.62
CA LYS A 58 10.74 -22.05 19.07
C LYS A 58 10.47 -23.51 19.42
N GLU A 59 9.80 -24.25 18.54
CA GLU A 59 9.55 -25.70 18.67
C GLU A 59 10.79 -26.55 18.33
N GLY A 60 11.90 -25.94 17.92
CA GLY A 60 13.13 -26.64 17.54
C GLY A 60 13.11 -27.21 16.11
N ASN A 61 12.03 -27.00 15.36
CA ASN A 61 11.92 -27.40 13.97
C ASN A 61 12.53 -26.34 13.04
N LEU A 62 13.86 -26.24 13.09
CA LEU A 62 14.63 -25.25 12.34
C LEU A 62 14.53 -25.43 10.81
N ALA A 63 14.31 -26.66 10.33
CA ALA A 63 14.16 -26.93 8.90
C ALA A 63 12.88 -26.27 8.36
N LYS A 64 11.75 -26.47 9.03
CA LYS A 64 10.48 -25.85 8.65
C LYS A 64 10.50 -24.34 8.85
N ALA A 65 11.12 -23.86 9.92
CA ALA A 65 11.28 -22.43 10.18
C ALA A 65 12.04 -21.71 9.04
N ARG A 66 13.14 -22.29 8.56
CA ARG A 66 13.93 -21.72 7.45
C ARG A 66 13.16 -21.71 6.13
N GLU A 67 12.41 -22.77 5.84
CA GLU A 67 11.56 -22.85 4.66
C GLU A 67 10.50 -21.73 4.66
N LEU A 68 9.78 -21.58 5.77
CA LEU A 68 8.74 -20.57 5.91
C LEU A 68 9.31 -19.15 5.91
N HIS A 69 10.47 -18.94 6.52
CA HIS A 69 11.18 -17.66 6.45
C HIS A 69 11.57 -17.31 5.00
N ALA A 70 12.09 -18.27 4.24
CA ALA A 70 12.46 -18.04 2.84
C ALA A 70 11.23 -17.70 1.98
N GLN A 71 10.10 -18.36 2.22
CA GLN A 71 8.83 -18.06 1.54
C GLN A 71 8.29 -16.67 1.91
N SER A 72 8.39 -16.30 3.19
CA SER A 72 8.06 -14.96 3.67
C SER A 72 8.92 -13.89 2.98
N ASP A 73 10.24 -14.09 2.93
CA ASP A 73 11.18 -13.13 2.31
C ASP A 73 10.92 -12.96 0.81
N GLU A 74 10.60 -14.04 0.11
CA GLU A 74 10.30 -13.98 -1.32
C GLU A 74 9.00 -13.21 -1.58
N LEU A 75 7.96 -13.44 -0.78
CA LEU A 75 6.71 -12.69 -0.85
C LEU A 75 6.91 -11.21 -0.50
N ALA A 76 7.72 -10.90 0.51
CA ALA A 76 8.04 -9.53 0.88
C ALA A 76 8.80 -8.80 -0.24
N ARG A 77 9.77 -9.46 -0.87
CA ARG A 77 10.50 -8.91 -2.03
C ARG A 77 9.59 -8.69 -3.24
N SER A 78 8.72 -9.66 -3.53
CA SER A 78 7.73 -9.53 -4.60
C SER A 78 6.76 -8.37 -4.34
N ALA A 79 6.23 -8.25 -3.12
CA ALA A 79 5.36 -7.15 -2.71
C ALA A 79 6.07 -5.79 -2.84
N GLN A 80 7.35 -5.69 -2.44
CA GLN A 80 8.13 -4.47 -2.58
C GLN A 80 8.33 -4.07 -4.06
N ALA A 81 8.57 -5.04 -4.94
CA ALA A 81 8.70 -4.79 -6.37
C ALA A 81 7.36 -4.33 -7.00
N THR A 82 6.24 -4.94 -6.60
CA THR A 82 4.89 -4.54 -7.04
C THR A 82 4.50 -3.16 -6.51
N ALA A 83 4.84 -2.85 -5.26
CA ALA A 83 4.63 -1.52 -4.68
C ALA A 83 5.38 -0.43 -5.46
N ALA A 84 6.61 -0.70 -5.90
CA ALA A 84 7.38 0.23 -6.72
C ALA A 84 6.68 0.51 -8.06
N LYS A 85 6.18 -0.53 -8.74
CA LYS A 85 5.41 -0.39 -9.99
C LYS A 85 4.08 0.34 -9.77
N THR A 86 3.43 0.12 -8.63
CA THR A 86 2.20 0.81 -8.25
C THR A 86 2.42 2.32 -8.10
N ALA A 87 3.56 2.73 -7.53
CA ALA A 87 3.91 4.14 -7.41
C ALA A 87 4.09 4.81 -8.78
N ASP A 88 4.68 4.09 -9.74
CA ASP A 88 4.83 4.58 -11.12
C ASP A 88 3.47 4.71 -11.83
N ALA A 89 2.59 3.71 -11.71
CA ALA A 89 1.23 3.76 -12.27
C ALA A 89 0.39 4.90 -11.66
N ALA A 90 0.47 5.08 -10.34
CA ALA A 90 -0.19 6.18 -9.64
C ALA A 90 0.34 7.56 -10.07
N SER A 91 1.64 7.66 -10.40
CA SER A 91 2.25 8.88 -10.96
C SER A 91 1.69 9.23 -12.34
N VAL A 92 1.52 8.22 -13.21
CA VAL A 92 0.89 8.37 -14.53
C VAL A 92 -0.57 8.82 -14.38
N ALA A 93 -1.33 8.21 -13.47
CA ALA A 93 -2.71 8.59 -13.19
C ALA A 93 -2.83 10.04 -12.67
N ARG A 94 -1.91 10.49 -11.82
CA ARG A 94 -1.85 11.90 -11.35
C ARG A 94 -1.56 12.88 -12.49
N GLN A 95 -0.67 12.54 -13.42
CA GLN A 95 -0.39 13.39 -14.57
C GLN A 95 -1.60 13.48 -15.52
N ALA A 96 -2.28 12.35 -15.76
CA ALA A 96 -3.49 12.32 -16.57
C ALA A 96 -4.63 13.16 -15.97
N THR A 97 -4.84 13.09 -14.65
CA THR A 97 -5.85 13.91 -13.95
C THR A 97 -5.46 15.39 -13.90
N ALA A 98 -4.18 15.73 -13.78
CA ALA A 98 -3.70 17.11 -13.86
C ALA A 98 -3.94 17.72 -15.25
N LEU A 99 -3.69 16.96 -16.32
CA LEU A 99 -3.97 17.38 -17.70
C LEU A 99 -5.47 17.58 -17.93
N ALA A 100 -6.31 16.62 -17.55
CA ALA A 100 -7.76 16.75 -17.68
C ALA A 100 -8.33 17.95 -16.91
N SER A 101 -7.78 18.25 -15.73
CA SER A 101 -8.16 19.42 -14.93
C SER A 101 -7.76 20.74 -15.60
N SER A 102 -6.58 20.77 -16.24
CA SER A 102 -6.11 21.96 -16.96
C SER A 102 -6.92 22.25 -18.24
N GLU A 103 -7.41 21.23 -18.93
CA GLU A 103 -8.27 21.39 -20.11
C GLU A 103 -9.68 21.89 -19.74
N LEU A 104 -10.25 21.39 -18.63
CA LEU A 104 -11.53 21.90 -18.10
C LEU A 104 -11.44 23.37 -17.68
N GLN A 105 -10.30 23.79 -17.13
CA GLN A 105 -10.07 25.17 -16.72
C GLN A 105 -9.81 26.11 -17.91
N ALA A 106 -9.32 25.58 -19.04
CA ALA A 106 -9.17 26.31 -20.29
C ALA A 106 -10.50 26.46 -21.07
N CYS A 107 -11.45 25.54 -20.89
CA CYS A 107 -12.79 25.61 -21.49
C CYS A 107 -13.81 26.42 -20.67
N ALA A 108 -13.47 26.89 -19.47
CA ALA A 108 -14.36 27.76 -18.70
C ALA A 108 -14.51 29.12 -19.42
N PRO A 109 -15.72 29.52 -19.86
CA PRO A 109 -15.90 30.81 -20.48
C PRO A 109 -15.58 31.89 -19.46
N THR A 110 -14.62 32.76 -19.76
CA THR A 110 -14.34 33.97 -19.01
C THR A 110 -15.58 34.87 -19.08
N VAL A 111 -16.50 34.71 -18.13
CA VAL A 111 -17.64 35.61 -17.96
C VAL A 111 -17.08 36.94 -17.45
N LYS A 112 -17.08 37.95 -18.32
CA LYS A 112 -16.80 39.35 -17.98
C LYS A 112 -18.05 40.05 -17.45
#